data_AF-A0A453H9Z0-F1
#
_entry.id   AF-A0A453H9Z0-F1
#
_cell.length_a   1.000
_cell.length_b   1.000
_cell.length_c   1.000
_cell.angle_alpha   90.00
_cell.angle_beta   90.00
_cell.angle_gamma   90.00
#
_symmetry.space_group_name_H-M   'P 1'
#
loop_
_entity.id
_entity.type
_entity.pdbx_description
1 polymer ?
#
loop_
_entity_poly.entity_id
_entity_poly.type
_entity_poly.pdbx_seq_one_letter_code
_entity_poly.pdbx_strand_id
1 'polypeptide(L)' 'MLKSLNRIPWERVDVSFKRSRQRIFAHSTIQVKTYFFNSDGADVVFHMIDHFLY' A
#
# COMPACT_ATOMS: atom_id res chain seq x y z
N MET A 1 4.65 11.00 13.23
CA MET A 1 3.50 10.07 13.14
C MET A 1 2.32 10.73 13.83
N LEU A 2 1.11 10.73 13.24
CA LEU A 2 -0.06 11.37 13.85
C LEU A 2 -0.46 10.63 15.14
N LYS A 3 -0.83 11.36 16.20
CA LYS A 3 -1.20 10.74 17.51
C LYS A 3 -2.39 9.78 17.41
N SER A 4 -3.30 10.00 16.46
CA SER A 4 -4.44 9.12 16.17
C SER A 4 -4.02 7.76 15.62
N LEU A 5 -2.97 7.69 14.79
CA LEU A 5 -2.45 6.44 14.20
C LEU A 5 -1.96 5.45 15.28
N ASN A 6 -1.49 5.95 16.42
CA ASN A 6 -1.06 5.09 17.53
C ASN A 6 -2.22 4.40 18.28
N ARG A 7 -3.47 4.87 18.09
CA ARG A 7 -4.64 4.37 18.82
C ARG A 7 -5.42 3.31 18.04
N ILE A 8 -5.05 3.08 16.78
CA ILE A 8 -5.70 2.12 15.89
C ILE A 8 -4.95 0.78 16.01
N PRO A 9 -5.63 -0.37 16.17
CA PRO A 9 -4.99 -1.67 16.12
C PRO A 9 -4.42 -1.90 14.71
N TRP A 10 -3.12 -2.17 14.63
CA TRP A 10 -2.45 -2.43 13.36
C TRP A 10 -2.48 -3.92 13.04
N GLU A 11 -3.12 -4.27 11.92
CA GLU A 11 -3.02 -5.60 11.33
C GLU A 11 -1.88 -5.63 10.29
N ARG A 12 -1.14 -6.75 10.25
CA ARG A 12 -0.13 -6.97 9.21
C ARG A 12 -0.83 -7.59 8.00
N VAL A 13 -0.73 -6.91 6.86
CA VAL A 13 -1.23 -7.40 5.57
C VAL A 13 -0.04 -7.72 4.67
N ASP A 14 0.04 -8.97 4.22
CA ASP A 14 1.06 -9.40 3.27
C ASP A 14 0.64 -9.05 1.84
N VAL A 15 1.48 -8.27 1.16
CA VAL A 15 1.28 -7.90 -0.26
C VAL A 15 2.42 -8.44 -1.10
N SER A 16 2.11 -8.95 -2.31
CA SER A 16 3.10 -9.56 -3.20
C SER A 16 3.17 -8.88 -4.56
N PHE A 17 4.33 -8.32 -4.86
CA PHE A 17 4.65 -7.74 -6.17
C PHE A 17 5.34 -8.74 -7.12
N LYS A 18 5.30 -10.06 -6.85
CA LYS A 18 6.04 -11.06 -7.65
C LYS A 18 5.74 -11.02 -9.15
N ARG A 19 4.50 -10.66 -9.52
CA ARG A 19 4.06 -10.52 -10.91
C ARG A 19 4.21 -9.09 -11.47
N SER A 20 4.57 -8.13 -10.63
CA SER A 20 4.80 -6.75 -11.03
C SER A 20 6.12 -6.60 -11.77
N ARG A 21 6.13 -5.75 -12.80
CA ARG A 21 7.38 -5.27 -13.42
C ARG A 21 8.26 -4.48 -12.43
N GLN A 22 7.68 -4.01 -11.33
CA GLN A 22 8.31 -3.18 -10.31
C GLN A 22 8.68 -3.96 -9.06
N ARG A 23 8.73 -5.30 -9.13
CA ARG A 23 8.98 -6.20 -7.97
C ARG A 23 10.20 -5.86 -7.10
N ILE A 24 11.21 -5.19 -7.67
CA ILE A 24 12.45 -4.81 -6.98
C ILE A 24 12.28 -3.48 -6.22
N PHE A 25 11.28 -2.69 -6.59
CA PHE A 25 11.01 -1.35 -6.05
C PHE A 25 9.68 -1.30 -5.29
N ALA A 26 9.33 -2.37 -4.58
CA ALA A 26 8.06 -2.51 -3.86
C ALA A 26 7.72 -1.29 -2.97
N HIS A 27 8.71 -0.77 -2.23
CA HIS A 27 8.51 0.42 -1.39
C HIS A 27 8.11 1.67 -2.19
N SER A 28 8.68 1.87 -3.38
CA SER A 28 8.32 2.99 -4.26
C SER A 28 7.00 2.77 -4.98
N THR A 29 6.68 1.51 -5.32
CA THR A 29 5.40 1.11 -5.89
C THR A 29 4.25 1.44 -4.95
N ILE A 30 4.33 1.06 -3.67
CA ILE A 30 3.29 1.33 -2.65
C ILE A 30 3.01 2.82 -2.46
N GLN A 31 4.02 3.68 -2.67
CA GLN A 31 3.84 5.13 -2.52
C GLN A 31 3.07 5.77 -3.69
N VAL A 32 2.90 5.07 -4.81
CA VAL A 32 2.16 5.53 -6.00
C VAL A 32 2.57 6.94 -6.45
N LYS A 33 3.87 7.27 -6.43
CA LYS A 33 4.37 8.62 -6.75
C LYS A 33 4.00 9.07 -8.16
N THR A 34 4.12 8.16 -9.13
CA THR A 34 3.70 8.39 -10.51
C THR A 34 2.86 7.21 -10.96
N TYR A 35 1.55 7.41 -11.18
CA TYR A 35 0.63 6.33 -11.52
C TYR A 35 1.10 5.46 -12.69
N PHE A 36 1.64 6.07 -13.75
CA PHE A 36 2.18 5.35 -14.91
C PHE A 36 3.28 4.33 -14.54
N PHE A 37 4.11 4.65 -13.54
CA PHE A 37 5.22 3.81 -13.09
C PHE A 37 4.93 3.01 -11.83
N ASN A 38 3.85 3.32 -11.10
CA ASN A 38 3.57 2.78 -9.76
C ASN A 38 2.11 2.31 -9.61
N SER A 39 1.42 2.08 -10.73
CA SER A 39 0.02 1.65 -10.78
C SER A 39 -0.28 0.45 -9.86
N ASP A 40 0.66 -0.49 -9.77
CA ASP A 40 0.50 -1.72 -8.98
C ASP A 40 0.40 -1.45 -7.47
N GLY A 41 0.86 -0.30 -6.99
CA GLY A 41 0.69 0.10 -5.59
C GLY A 41 -0.66 0.73 -5.29
N ALA A 42 -1.41 1.16 -6.31
CA ALA A 42 -2.74 1.73 -6.11
C ALA A 42 -3.69 0.69 -5.50
N ASP A 43 -3.58 -0.58 -5.91
CA ASP A 43 -4.33 -1.71 -5.37
C ASP A 43 -4.13 -1.87 -3.85
N VAL A 44 -2.89 -1.68 -3.37
CA VAL A 44 -2.58 -1.71 -1.94
C VAL A 44 -3.27 -0.55 -1.19
N VAL A 45 -3.27 0.65 -1.77
CA VAL A 45 -3.94 1.81 -1.16
C VAL A 45 -5.46 1.61 -1.11
N PHE A 46 -6.06 1.08 -2.16
CA PHE A 46 -7.49 0.74 -2.17
C PHE A 46 -7.82 -0.31 -1.12
N HIS A 47 -7.04 -1.39 -1.03
CA HIS A 47 -7.22 -2.41 0.01
C HIS A 47 -7.15 -1.82 1.43
N MET A 48 -6.22 -0.90 1.69
CA MET A 48 -6.15 -0.20 2.98
C MET A 48 -7.40 0.65 3.25
N ILE A 49 -7.88 1.39 2.25
CA ILE A 49 -9.09 2.22 2.38
C ILE A 49 -10.31 1.34 2.67
N ASP A 50 -10.48 0.24 1.93
CA ASP A 50 -11.58 -0.70 2.13
C ASP A 50 -11.56 -1.27 3.55
N HIS A 51 -10.39 -1.57 4.09
CA HIS A 51 -10.22 -2.06 5.47
C HIS A 51 -10.47 -0.98 6.54
N PHE A 52 -10.33 0.31 6.23
CA PHE A 52 -10.67 1.38 7.17
C PHE A 52 -12.16 1.77 7.14
N LEU A 53 -12.86 1.47 6.05
CA LEU A 53 -14.28 1.78 5.86
C LEU A 53 -15.22 0.66 6.36
N TYR A 54 -14.69 -0.54 6.61
CA TYR A 54 -15.39 -1.69 7.19
C TYR A 54 -14.90 -2.00 8.61
#